data_AF-A0AAE1VWT3-F1
#
_entry.id   AF-A0AAE1VWT3-F1
#
_cell.length_a   1.000
_cell.length_b   1.000
_cell.length_c   1.000
_cell.angle_alpha   90.00
_cell.angle_beta   90.00
_cell.angle_gamma   90.00
#
_symmetry.space_group_name_H-M   'P 1'
#
loop_
_entity.id
_entity.type
_entity.pdbx_description
1 polymer ?
#
loop_
_entity_poly.entity_id
_entity_poly.type
_entity_poly.pdbx_seq_one_letter_code
_entity_poly.pdbx_strand_id
1 'polypeptide(L)'
;MSSTSLLKSYPVVDKSEFVMGQTLRQPSVSVIRCHPISAPSLNVRAASSYADELVKTTKAIASPGRGILAMDESNATCGKRLASIGLENTEANRQAYRTLLVTAPGLGEYISGAILFEETLYQSTVDGRKMVDVLVEQNIVPGIKVDKGLVPLAGSNDESWCEGLDGLASRTAAYYQQGARFAKCIPNGSSALDVKEAAWGLARYAAISQDIGLVPIVEPKILLDGDHGIDRTFEVAQKVWAEVFFYLAENNVMCEGILLKPSMVTPGAECKDRATPEQVVDYTLKLLQRRIPPVVPWNHGNFYLVDNQKLNATFNLNAMNQSPNPWHVSFSYARALQNTCLKTWGGVPENVKAAQDALLIRAKGQLSCSLRATWSPGNNCSTYQGGVKVCVHSTLTRPHGVRFHWEDVETIDRLVADGEASYNKWRHPDPYIVPWAPGGSKFNRNQYRQKGDKFAGSQADRALKEETEAKKIAEQLNKEKISDGNKKERATKSSERLN
;
A
#
# COMPACT_ATOMS: atom_id res chain seq x y z
N MET A 1 -2.65 -9.84 56.68
CA MET A 1 -3.16 -9.59 58.04
C MET A 1 -2.34 -8.45 58.61
N SER A 2 -2.79 -7.24 58.94
CA SER A 2 -4.06 -6.48 58.99
C SER A 2 -3.57 -5.00 58.92
N SER A 3 -4.28 -3.93 58.57
CA SER A 3 -5.68 -3.56 58.70
C SER A 3 -5.94 -2.33 57.81
N THR A 4 -7.15 -2.26 57.27
CA THR A 4 -7.81 -1.25 56.44
C THR A 4 -8.09 0.09 57.14
N SER A 5 -7.95 1.21 56.42
CA SER A 5 -8.42 2.55 56.85
C SER A 5 -9.72 2.97 56.16
N LEU A 6 -10.80 2.84 56.94
CA LEU A 6 -12.04 3.62 57.06
C LEU A 6 -12.42 4.70 56.01
N LEU A 7 -13.52 4.44 55.31
CA LEU A 7 -14.50 5.43 54.86
C LEU A 7 -15.52 5.68 55.97
N LYS A 8 -15.88 6.94 56.25
CA LYS A 8 -17.07 7.28 57.05
C LYS A 8 -17.87 8.40 56.42
N SER A 9 -19.16 8.12 56.29
CA SER A 9 -20.26 8.91 55.78
C SER A 9 -20.76 9.97 56.78
N TYR A 10 -21.39 11.01 56.23
CA TYR A 10 -22.02 12.16 56.88
C TYR A 10 -23.09 11.81 57.94
N PRO A 11 -23.28 12.65 58.98
CA PRO A 11 -24.50 12.66 59.78
C PRO A 11 -25.49 13.75 59.35
N VAL A 12 -26.77 13.37 59.44
CA VAL A 12 -27.98 14.15 59.22
C VAL A 12 -28.28 15.05 60.44
N VAL A 13 -28.89 16.19 60.18
CA VAL A 13 -29.30 17.24 61.12
C VAL A 13 -30.57 16.85 61.89
N ASP A 14 -30.63 17.14 63.19
CA ASP A 14 -31.91 17.43 63.88
C ASP A 14 -31.76 18.53 64.96
N LYS A 15 -32.86 19.25 65.18
CA LYS A 15 -33.02 20.56 65.80
C LYS A 15 -33.35 20.48 67.31
N SER A 16 -32.93 21.49 68.09
CA SER A 16 -33.81 22.25 69.01
C SER A 16 -33.05 23.30 69.88
N GLU A 17 -33.51 24.55 69.75
CA GLU A 17 -33.73 25.63 70.75
C GLU A 17 -32.67 25.89 71.86
N PHE A 18 -31.84 26.96 71.83
CA PHE A 18 -32.07 28.41 72.00
C PHE A 18 -32.37 28.86 73.45
N VAL A 19 -31.35 29.34 74.18
CA VAL A 19 -31.49 30.37 75.24
C VAL A 19 -30.36 31.40 75.12
N MET A 20 -30.79 32.66 75.07
CA MET A 20 -30.04 33.90 74.87
C MET A 20 -28.94 34.16 75.90
N GLY A 21 -27.84 34.75 75.44
CA GLY A 21 -26.96 35.55 76.29
C GLY A 21 -25.54 35.64 75.79
N GLN A 22 -25.30 36.45 74.74
CA GLN A 22 -24.10 37.28 74.55
C GLN A 22 -24.04 37.84 73.12
N THR A 23 -23.71 39.13 73.03
CA THR A 23 -23.56 39.91 71.79
C THR A 23 -22.43 39.34 70.93
N LEU A 24 -22.78 38.52 69.93
CA LEU A 24 -21.83 37.99 68.97
C LEU A 24 -21.27 39.14 68.11
N ARG A 25 -19.93 39.28 68.14
CA ARG A 25 -19.16 40.04 67.15
C ARG A 25 -19.63 39.68 65.75
N GLN A 26 -19.82 40.69 64.89
CA GLN A 26 -20.07 40.50 63.47
C GLN A 26 -19.03 39.52 62.88
N PRO A 27 -19.45 38.45 62.20
CA PRO A 27 -18.51 37.66 61.43
C PRO A 27 -17.99 38.52 60.28
N SER A 28 -16.67 38.58 60.15
CA SER A 28 -15.97 39.06 58.96
C SER A 28 -16.67 38.50 57.72
N VAL A 29 -17.24 39.38 56.89
CA VAL A 29 -17.72 39.00 55.57
C VAL A 29 -16.49 38.59 54.77
N SER A 30 -16.23 37.29 54.72
CA SER A 30 -15.25 36.72 53.78
C SER A 30 -15.81 36.93 52.38
N VAL A 31 -15.43 38.04 51.75
CA VAL A 31 -15.64 38.23 50.32
C VAL A 31 -14.82 37.17 49.62
N ILE A 32 -15.48 36.08 49.20
CA ILE A 32 -14.90 35.15 48.24
C ILE A 32 -14.75 35.97 46.96
N ARG A 33 -13.55 36.51 46.73
CA ARG A 33 -13.15 36.93 45.39
C ARG A 33 -13.10 35.67 44.55
N CYS A 34 -14.21 35.37 43.87
CA CYS A 34 -14.16 34.55 42.67
C CYS A 34 -13.15 35.24 41.75
N HIS A 35 -11.94 34.69 41.70
CA HIS A 35 -11.06 35.02 40.60
C HIS A 35 -11.82 34.59 39.35
N PRO A 36 -12.03 35.47 38.36
CA PRO A 36 -12.52 34.99 37.08
C PRO A 36 -11.53 33.91 36.67
N ILE A 37 -12.00 32.66 36.58
CA ILE A 37 -11.29 31.65 35.81
C ILE A 37 -11.15 32.30 34.46
N SER A 38 -9.93 32.74 34.12
CA SER A 38 -9.64 33.27 32.80
C SER A 38 -10.24 32.26 31.84
N ALA A 39 -11.19 32.69 31.00
CA ALA A 39 -11.65 31.84 29.92
C ALA A 39 -10.40 31.25 29.28
N PRO A 40 -10.32 29.92 29.09
CA PRO A 40 -9.16 29.35 28.42
C PRO A 40 -9.04 30.14 27.13
N SER A 41 -7.95 30.90 26.99
CA SER A 41 -7.69 31.64 25.77
C SER A 41 -7.55 30.57 24.72
N LEU A 42 -8.59 30.38 23.91
CA LEU A 42 -8.51 29.60 22.69
C LEU A 42 -7.41 30.27 21.87
N ASN A 43 -6.20 29.73 22.00
CA ASN A 43 -5.06 30.15 21.19
C ASN A 43 -5.36 29.61 19.79
N VAL A 44 -6.12 30.40 19.02
CA VAL A 44 -6.28 30.16 17.59
C VAL A 44 -4.89 30.30 17.01
N ARG A 45 -4.30 29.17 16.61
CA ARG A 45 -3.06 29.17 15.87
C ARG A 45 -3.27 30.08 14.64
N ALA A 46 -2.42 31.11 14.48
CA ALA A 46 -2.38 31.84 13.23
C ALA A 46 -2.17 30.81 12.10
N ALA A 47 -2.96 30.92 11.02
CA ALA A 47 -2.81 30.05 9.86
C ALA A 47 -1.31 29.97 9.52
N SER A 48 -0.78 28.74 9.35
CA SER A 48 0.65 28.60 9.06
C SER A 48 0.98 29.43 7.82
N SER A 49 2.22 29.93 7.71
CA SER A 49 2.66 30.65 6.50
C SER A 49 2.50 29.82 5.22
N TYR A 50 2.25 28.51 5.36
CA TYR A 50 2.05 27.54 4.30
C TYR A 50 0.58 27.18 4.07
N ALA A 51 -0.40 27.79 4.76
CA ALA A 51 -1.80 27.36 4.67
C ALA A 51 -2.32 27.25 3.22
N ASP A 52 -2.12 28.29 2.41
CA ASP A 52 -2.53 28.28 0.99
C ASP A 52 -1.73 27.27 0.15
N GLU A 53 -0.44 27.10 0.43
CA GLU A 53 0.41 26.13 -0.25
C GLU A 53 -0.02 24.69 0.07
N LEU A 54 -0.35 24.40 1.33
CA LEU A 54 -0.86 23.11 1.76
C LEU A 54 -2.15 22.79 1.02
N VAL A 55 -3.12 23.72 1.00
CA VAL A 55 -4.38 23.53 0.28
C VAL A 55 -4.15 23.32 -1.22
N LYS A 56 -3.23 24.08 -1.84
CA LYS A 56 -2.88 23.94 -3.25
C LYS A 56 -2.24 22.57 -3.54
N THR A 57 -1.31 22.14 -2.69
CA THR A 57 -0.63 20.84 -2.81
C THR A 57 -1.62 19.70 -2.64
N THR A 58 -2.48 19.80 -1.62
CA THR A 58 -3.57 18.84 -1.41
C THR A 58 -4.44 18.75 -2.65
N LYS A 59 -4.91 19.89 -3.23
CA LYS A 59 -5.69 19.92 -4.47
C LYS A 59 -4.97 19.30 -5.68
N ALA A 60 -3.65 19.50 -5.80
CA ALA A 60 -2.84 18.96 -6.89
C ALA A 60 -2.71 17.44 -6.80
N ILE A 61 -2.40 16.92 -5.61
CA ILE A 61 -2.40 15.48 -5.32
C ILE A 61 -3.82 14.92 -5.51
N ALA A 62 -4.81 15.73 -5.17
CA ALA A 62 -6.21 15.39 -5.16
C ALA A 62 -6.93 15.36 -6.51
N SER A 63 -6.22 15.68 -7.59
CA SER A 63 -6.83 15.82 -8.90
C SER A 63 -7.60 14.56 -9.32
N PRO A 64 -8.82 14.71 -9.89
CA PRO A 64 -9.61 13.58 -10.37
C PRO A 64 -8.82 12.70 -11.34
N GLY A 65 -8.96 11.38 -11.19
CA GLY A 65 -8.27 10.45 -12.07
C GLY A 65 -6.75 10.39 -11.88
N ARG A 66 -6.25 10.75 -10.70
CA ARG A 66 -4.87 10.42 -10.32
C ARG A 66 -4.83 9.90 -8.89
N GLY A 67 -3.81 9.11 -8.58
CA GLY A 67 -3.56 8.57 -7.24
C GLY A 67 -2.10 8.67 -6.83
N ILE A 68 -1.78 8.06 -5.68
CA ILE A 68 -0.41 8.04 -5.16
C ILE A 68 0.27 6.69 -5.42
N LEU A 69 1.52 6.74 -5.88
CA LEU A 69 2.44 5.61 -5.88
C LEU A 69 3.21 5.57 -4.56
N ALA A 70 2.95 4.58 -3.71
CA ALA A 70 3.69 4.40 -2.46
C ALA A 70 4.93 3.52 -2.70
N MET A 71 6.09 4.14 -2.90
CA MET A 71 7.39 3.48 -3.11
C MET A 71 8.37 3.75 -1.96
N ASP A 72 7.81 3.91 -0.76
CA ASP A 72 8.51 4.27 0.46
C ASP A 72 8.92 3.06 1.30
N GLU A 73 9.09 1.89 0.68
CA GLU A 73 9.59 0.72 1.39
C GLU A 73 10.97 1.01 1.99
N SER A 74 11.10 0.79 3.30
CA SER A 74 12.39 0.81 3.99
C SER A 74 13.36 -0.19 3.36
N ASN A 75 14.66 -0.03 3.59
CA ASN A 75 15.68 -0.92 3.04
C ASN A 75 15.41 -2.40 3.37
N ALA A 76 14.92 -2.71 4.57
CA ALA A 76 14.52 -4.06 4.96
C ALA A 76 13.29 -4.56 4.16
N THR A 77 12.27 -3.71 3.98
CA THR A 77 11.05 -4.08 3.26
C THR A 77 11.32 -4.23 1.76
N CYS A 78 12.09 -3.31 1.17
CA CYS A 78 12.52 -3.37 -0.22
C CYS A 78 13.36 -4.62 -0.48
N GLY A 79 14.28 -4.96 0.45
CA GLY A 79 15.07 -6.18 0.40
C GLY A 79 14.23 -7.46 0.32
N LYS A 80 13.16 -7.58 1.12
CA LYS A 80 12.23 -8.72 1.02
C LYS A 80 11.55 -8.80 -0.36
N ARG A 81 11.25 -7.65 -0.99
CA ARG A 81 10.67 -7.60 -2.34
C ARG A 81 11.68 -8.01 -3.41
N LEU A 82 12.91 -7.51 -3.34
CA LEU A 82 14.00 -7.90 -4.24
C LEU A 82 14.33 -9.40 -4.12
N ALA A 83 14.39 -9.94 -2.89
CA ALA A 83 14.61 -11.35 -2.66
C ALA A 83 13.54 -12.24 -3.31
N SER A 84 12.28 -11.77 -3.40
CA SER A 84 11.19 -12.52 -4.05
C SER A 84 11.38 -12.73 -5.56
N ILE A 85 12.27 -11.96 -6.18
CA ILE A 85 12.67 -12.11 -7.59
C ILE A 85 14.14 -12.58 -7.72
N GLY A 86 14.75 -13.02 -6.63
CA GLY A 86 16.13 -13.53 -6.62
C GLY A 86 17.23 -12.47 -6.59
N LEU A 87 16.91 -11.20 -6.29
CA LEU A 87 17.88 -10.11 -6.22
C LEU A 87 18.36 -9.85 -4.79
N GLU A 88 19.65 -9.55 -4.65
CA GLU A 88 20.24 -9.12 -3.38
C GLU A 88 19.81 -7.70 -3.02
N ASN A 89 19.72 -7.42 -1.71
CA ASN A 89 19.37 -6.10 -1.18
C ASN A 89 20.56 -5.13 -1.16
N THR A 90 21.08 -4.78 -2.34
CA THR A 90 22.13 -3.75 -2.49
C THR A 90 21.52 -2.39 -2.79
N GLU A 91 22.26 -1.31 -2.49
CA GLU A 91 21.83 0.05 -2.85
C GLU A 91 21.60 0.20 -4.36
N ALA A 92 22.51 -0.33 -5.18
CA ALA A 92 22.38 -0.30 -6.64
C ALA A 92 21.09 -0.96 -7.14
N ASN A 93 20.69 -2.11 -6.56
CA ASN A 93 19.45 -2.77 -6.93
C ASN A 93 18.21 -1.99 -6.49
N ARG A 94 18.24 -1.36 -5.30
CA ARG A 94 17.17 -0.47 -4.84
C ARG A 94 17.06 0.76 -5.74
N GLN A 95 18.17 1.40 -6.07
CA GLN A 95 18.24 2.54 -6.97
C GLN A 95 17.72 2.18 -8.37
N ALA A 96 18.15 1.05 -8.94
CA ALA A 96 17.69 0.59 -10.25
C ALA A 96 16.17 0.33 -10.26
N TYR A 97 15.66 -0.31 -9.21
CA TYR A 97 14.22 -0.55 -9.07
C TYR A 97 13.42 0.76 -8.97
N ARG A 98 13.88 1.71 -8.15
CA ARG A 98 13.24 3.03 -8.02
C ARG A 98 13.32 3.83 -9.32
N THR A 99 14.46 3.77 -10.01
CA THR A 99 14.65 4.41 -11.31
C THR A 99 13.66 3.87 -12.33
N LEU A 100 13.47 2.55 -12.39
CA LEU A 100 12.51 1.90 -13.26
C LEU A 100 11.08 2.43 -13.02
N LEU A 101 10.68 2.61 -11.76
CA LEU A 101 9.36 3.13 -11.40
C LEU A 101 9.20 4.59 -11.82
N VAL A 102 10.14 5.47 -11.46
CA VAL A 102 9.98 6.93 -11.67
C VAL A 102 10.18 7.34 -13.13
N THR A 103 10.95 6.59 -13.91
CA THR A 103 11.23 6.92 -15.33
C THR A 103 10.21 6.34 -16.30
N ALA A 104 9.14 5.70 -15.82
CA ALA A 104 8.07 5.17 -16.67
C ALA A 104 7.39 6.31 -17.45
N PRO A 105 7.47 6.35 -18.80
CA PRO A 105 6.93 7.46 -19.58
C PRO A 105 5.42 7.59 -19.44
N GLY A 106 4.92 8.79 -19.15
CA GLY A 106 3.48 9.04 -19.00
C GLY A 106 2.90 8.62 -17.64
N LEU A 107 3.74 8.28 -16.65
CA LEU A 107 3.26 7.92 -15.32
C LEU A 107 2.43 9.03 -14.66
N GLY A 108 2.79 10.28 -14.90
CA GLY A 108 2.12 11.48 -14.40
C GLY A 108 0.67 11.68 -14.84
N GLU A 109 0.22 10.97 -15.88
CA GLU A 109 -1.18 10.95 -16.31
C GLU A 109 -2.08 10.25 -15.28
N TYR A 110 -1.51 9.30 -14.52
CA TYR A 110 -2.24 8.42 -13.59
C TYR A 110 -1.85 8.63 -12.13
N ILE A 111 -0.64 9.16 -11.89
CA ILE A 111 -0.08 9.36 -10.57
C ILE A 111 0.08 10.86 -10.32
N SER A 112 -0.46 11.34 -9.21
CA SER A 112 -0.36 12.75 -8.77
C SER A 112 0.67 12.93 -7.67
N GLY A 113 1.03 11.87 -6.93
CA GLY A 113 2.07 11.91 -5.92
C GLY A 113 2.83 10.60 -5.77
N ALA A 114 4.08 10.67 -5.34
CA ALA A 114 4.90 9.49 -5.05
C ALA A 114 5.50 9.57 -3.64
N ILE A 115 5.24 8.56 -2.81
CA ILE A 115 5.82 8.49 -1.46
C ILE A 115 7.19 7.82 -1.56
N LEU A 116 8.22 8.51 -1.09
CA LEU A 116 9.60 8.07 -1.14
C LEU A 116 10.07 7.64 0.25
N PHE A 117 11.07 6.74 0.27
CA PHE A 117 11.91 6.52 1.43
C PHE A 117 13.07 7.52 1.43
N GLU A 118 13.65 7.82 2.58
CA GLU A 118 14.69 8.84 2.73
C GLU A 118 15.88 8.59 1.80
N GLU A 119 16.34 7.34 1.66
CA GLU A 119 17.39 6.96 0.71
C GLU A 119 17.04 7.41 -0.73
N THR A 120 15.80 7.17 -1.17
CA THR A 120 15.35 7.51 -2.53
C THR A 120 15.18 9.02 -2.75
N LEU A 121 14.84 9.78 -1.70
CA LEU A 121 14.66 11.24 -1.79
C LEU A 121 15.98 11.96 -2.14
N TYR A 122 17.11 11.43 -1.65
CA TYR A 122 18.45 11.97 -1.92
C TYR A 122 19.20 11.25 -3.05
N GLN A 123 18.65 10.15 -3.57
CA GLN A 123 19.25 9.41 -4.68
C GLN A 123 19.03 10.08 -6.04
N SER A 124 20.00 9.84 -6.92
CA SER A 124 19.83 10.01 -8.36
C SER A 124 19.34 8.72 -9.01
N THR A 125 18.74 8.84 -10.18
CA THR A 125 18.50 7.73 -11.10
C THR A 125 19.81 7.17 -11.64
N VAL A 126 19.76 6.01 -12.30
CA VAL A 126 20.95 5.40 -12.90
C VAL A 126 21.60 6.25 -13.98
N ASP A 127 20.85 7.17 -14.60
CA ASP A 127 21.31 8.18 -15.56
C ASP A 127 21.80 9.49 -14.91
N GLY A 128 21.82 9.58 -13.57
CA GLY A 128 22.42 10.69 -12.82
C GLY A 128 21.48 11.85 -12.48
N ARG A 129 20.23 11.85 -12.97
CA ARG A 129 19.22 12.87 -12.62
C ARG A 129 18.66 12.63 -11.23
N LYS A 130 18.28 13.67 -10.47
CA LYS A 130 17.68 13.45 -9.15
C LYS A 130 16.31 12.78 -9.29
N MET A 131 16.01 11.80 -8.43
CA MET A 131 14.70 11.13 -8.44
C MET A 131 13.53 12.11 -8.32
N VAL A 132 13.70 13.13 -7.48
CA VAL A 132 12.69 14.18 -7.25
C VAL A 132 12.43 15.02 -8.51
N ASP A 133 13.46 15.35 -9.28
CA ASP A 133 13.33 16.17 -10.49
C ASP A 133 12.55 15.40 -11.57
N VAL A 134 12.83 14.10 -11.72
CA VAL A 134 12.12 13.22 -12.67
C VAL A 134 10.62 13.10 -12.34
N LEU A 135 10.27 13.11 -11.06
CA LEU A 135 8.86 13.11 -10.63
C LEU A 135 8.18 14.45 -10.94
N VAL A 136 8.84 15.56 -10.61
CA VAL A 136 8.32 16.91 -10.84
C VAL A 136 8.13 17.21 -12.33
N GLU A 137 9.07 16.80 -13.18
CA GLU A 137 8.97 16.89 -14.65
C GLU A 137 7.71 16.20 -15.21
N GLN A 138 7.24 15.16 -14.53
CA GLN A 138 6.02 14.43 -14.88
C GLN A 138 4.77 14.92 -14.14
N ASN A 139 4.83 16.05 -13.43
CA ASN A 139 3.74 16.57 -12.59
C ASN A 139 3.31 15.61 -11.46
N ILE A 140 4.26 14.83 -10.94
CA ILE A 140 4.09 13.97 -9.77
C ILE A 140 4.71 14.70 -8.57
N VAL A 141 3.90 14.96 -7.55
CA VAL A 141 4.37 15.60 -6.32
C VAL A 141 5.24 14.60 -5.53
N PRO A 142 6.48 14.93 -5.14
CA PRO A 142 7.27 14.07 -4.25
C PRO A 142 6.77 14.17 -2.81
N GLY A 143 6.66 13.03 -2.14
CA GLY A 143 6.37 12.95 -0.72
C GLY A 143 7.33 12.03 0.01
N ILE A 144 7.35 12.10 1.33
CA ILE A 144 8.37 11.45 2.15
C ILE A 144 7.75 10.67 3.32
N LYS A 145 8.20 9.44 3.53
CA LYS A 145 7.94 8.70 4.76
C LYS A 145 8.80 9.26 5.88
N VAL A 146 8.18 9.67 7.00
CA VAL A 146 8.90 10.33 8.11
C VAL A 146 8.91 9.55 9.41
N ASP A 147 8.11 8.49 9.52
CA ASP A 147 8.17 7.59 10.67
C ASP A 147 9.46 6.77 10.71
N LYS A 148 9.94 6.49 11.93
CA LYS A 148 11.12 5.65 12.18
C LYS A 148 10.79 4.18 12.44
N GLY A 149 9.53 3.79 12.23
CA GLY A 149 9.05 2.43 12.43
C GLY A 149 8.30 2.24 13.74
N LEU A 150 7.92 0.98 13.96
CA LEU A 150 7.13 0.55 15.12
C LEU A 150 8.05 -0.02 16.19
N VAL A 151 7.80 0.33 17.45
CA VAL A 151 8.46 -0.26 18.62
C VAL A 151 7.42 -0.76 19.63
N PRO A 152 7.76 -1.76 20.47
CA PRO A 152 6.83 -2.30 21.44
C PRO A 152 6.27 -1.23 22.38
N LEU A 153 4.96 -1.23 22.58
CA LEU A 153 4.30 -0.35 23.52
C LEU A 153 4.34 -0.99 24.92
N ALA A 154 5.13 -0.42 25.83
CA ALA A 154 5.29 -0.96 27.18
C ALA A 154 3.95 -0.94 27.94
N GLY A 155 3.63 -2.05 28.61
CA GLY A 155 2.35 -2.20 29.34
C GLY A 155 1.14 -2.47 28.45
N SER A 156 1.34 -2.68 27.15
CA SER A 156 0.32 -3.17 26.22
C SER A 156 0.38 -4.70 26.04
N ASN A 157 -0.62 -5.26 25.35
CA ASN A 157 -0.67 -6.67 25.01
C ASN A 157 -0.02 -6.92 23.64
N ASP A 158 1.32 -6.89 23.60
CA ASP A 158 2.14 -7.04 22.39
C ASP A 158 1.82 -6.03 21.28
N GLU A 159 1.37 -4.84 21.67
CA GLU A 159 1.09 -3.76 20.74
C GLU A 159 2.33 -2.92 20.45
N SER A 160 2.23 -2.01 19.48
CA SER A 160 3.38 -1.22 19.05
C SER A 160 2.97 0.19 18.69
N TRP A 161 3.79 1.15 19.11
CA TRP A 161 3.62 2.55 18.75
C TRP A 161 4.69 2.99 17.76
N CYS A 162 4.44 4.12 17.10
CA CYS A 162 5.30 4.61 16.02
C CYS A 162 6.28 5.69 16.51
N GLU A 163 7.57 5.46 16.31
CA GLU A 163 8.60 6.46 16.62
C GLU A 163 8.78 7.48 15.48
N GLY A 164 9.38 8.62 15.81
CA GLY A 164 9.84 9.58 14.81
C GLY A 164 9.56 11.04 15.10
N LEU A 165 8.85 11.38 16.17
CA LEU A 165 8.54 12.78 16.53
C LEU A 165 9.80 13.58 16.91
N ASP A 166 10.78 12.94 17.52
CA ASP A 166 12.05 13.59 17.89
C ASP A 166 12.80 14.06 16.64
N GLY A 167 13.10 15.37 16.63
CA GLY A 167 13.75 16.05 15.50
C GLY A 167 12.91 16.12 14.23
N LEU A 168 11.61 15.79 14.27
CA LEU A 168 10.76 15.75 13.08
C LEU A 168 10.70 17.09 12.34
N ALA A 169 10.63 18.22 13.07
CA ALA A 169 10.60 19.56 12.47
C ALA A 169 11.85 19.83 11.61
N SER A 170 13.04 19.52 12.13
CA SER A 170 14.29 19.69 11.39
C SER A 170 14.39 18.75 10.18
N ARG A 171 13.95 17.48 10.33
CA ARG A 171 13.95 16.52 9.22
C ARG A 171 13.00 16.94 8.11
N THR A 172 11.77 17.30 8.46
CA THR A 172 10.76 17.76 7.49
C THR A 172 11.19 19.05 6.79
N ALA A 173 11.93 19.94 7.46
CA ALA A 173 12.47 21.14 6.82
C ALA A 173 13.52 20.80 5.76
N ALA A 174 14.41 19.86 6.05
CA ALA A 174 15.37 19.34 5.08
C ALA A 174 14.66 18.64 3.89
N TYR A 175 13.63 17.85 4.16
CA TYR A 175 12.85 17.19 3.11
C TYR A 175 12.10 18.19 2.22
N TYR A 176 11.55 19.25 2.80
CA TYR A 176 10.91 20.33 2.05
C TYR A 176 11.91 21.01 1.08
N GLN A 177 13.12 21.30 1.56
CA GLN A 177 14.21 21.86 0.75
C GLN A 177 14.63 20.91 -0.38
N GLN A 178 14.59 19.60 -0.14
CA GLN A 178 14.89 18.56 -1.13
C GLN A 178 13.75 18.36 -2.15
N GLY A 179 12.59 18.99 -1.97
CA GLY A 179 11.48 18.97 -2.93
C GLY A 179 10.26 18.16 -2.51
N ALA A 180 10.25 17.56 -1.30
CA ALA A 180 9.05 16.93 -0.78
C ALA A 180 7.97 17.99 -0.47
N ARG A 181 6.71 17.65 -0.71
CA ARG A 181 5.55 18.53 -0.41
C ARG A 181 4.45 17.86 0.40
N PHE A 182 4.57 16.56 0.65
CA PHE A 182 3.70 15.84 1.57
C PHE A 182 4.48 14.77 2.33
N ALA A 183 3.95 14.33 3.47
CA ALA A 183 4.59 13.33 4.31
C ALA A 183 3.64 12.17 4.64
N LYS A 184 4.17 11.06 5.16
CA LYS A 184 3.40 9.94 5.68
C LYS A 184 3.97 9.42 7.00
N CYS A 185 3.08 9.08 7.93
CA CYS A 185 3.37 8.37 9.19
C CYS A 185 2.38 7.22 9.37
N ILE A 186 2.84 6.06 9.84
CA ILE A 186 2.01 4.85 10.03
C ILE A 186 1.82 4.59 11.54
N PRO A 187 0.62 4.74 12.10
CA PRO A 187 0.30 4.20 13.41
C PRO A 187 0.04 2.69 13.32
N ASN A 188 0.07 2.04 14.48
CA ASN A 188 -0.45 0.70 14.69
C ASN A 188 -1.31 0.73 15.97
N GLY A 189 -2.38 -0.06 16.03
CA GLY A 189 -3.02 -0.35 17.31
C GLY A 189 -4.47 -0.77 17.36
N SER A 190 -4.82 -1.44 18.46
CA SER A 190 -6.12 -2.09 18.65
C SER A 190 -6.77 -1.84 20.02
N SER A 191 -5.99 -1.66 21.08
CA SER A 191 -6.47 -1.34 22.42
C SER A 191 -6.74 0.16 22.57
N ALA A 192 -7.50 0.54 23.60
CA ALA A 192 -7.76 1.95 23.88
C ALA A 192 -6.48 2.75 24.16
N LEU A 193 -5.46 2.12 24.76
CA LEU A 193 -4.18 2.79 25.00
C LEU A 193 -3.46 3.03 23.68
N ASP A 194 -3.37 2.02 22.82
CA ASP A 194 -2.64 2.13 21.57
C ASP A 194 -3.35 3.05 20.57
N VAL A 195 -4.68 3.00 20.50
CA VAL A 195 -5.47 3.92 19.68
C VAL A 195 -5.23 5.37 20.11
N LYS A 196 -5.18 5.64 21.41
CA LYS A 196 -4.87 6.96 21.93
C LYS A 196 -3.46 7.41 21.58
N GLU A 197 -2.46 6.55 21.77
CA GLU A 197 -1.05 6.85 21.45
C GLU A 197 -0.85 7.08 19.94
N ALA A 198 -1.43 6.21 19.11
CA ALA A 198 -1.45 6.33 17.65
C ALA A 198 -2.10 7.64 17.19
N ALA A 199 -3.27 7.98 17.73
CA ALA A 199 -4.02 9.17 17.37
C ALA A 199 -3.30 10.45 17.81
N TRP A 200 -2.75 10.46 19.02
CA TRP A 200 -1.93 11.57 19.53
C TRP A 200 -0.66 11.77 18.69
N GLY A 201 0.07 10.68 18.41
CA GLY A 201 1.27 10.70 17.59
C GLY A 201 1.01 11.21 16.17
N LEU A 202 -0.07 10.73 15.53
CA LEU A 202 -0.51 11.22 14.23
C LEU A 202 -0.84 12.72 14.24
N ALA A 203 -1.53 13.20 15.27
CA ALA A 203 -1.89 14.61 15.37
C ALA A 203 -0.67 15.53 15.56
N ARG A 204 0.29 15.13 16.41
CA ARG A 204 1.57 15.83 16.58
C ARG A 204 2.36 15.87 15.28
N TYR A 205 2.46 14.73 14.60
CA TYR A 205 3.10 14.61 13.29
C TYR A 205 2.44 15.54 12.26
N ALA A 206 1.11 15.56 12.19
CA ALA A 206 0.37 16.37 11.25
C ALA A 206 0.59 17.87 11.49
N ALA A 207 0.51 18.31 12.74
CA ALA A 207 0.75 19.71 13.12
C ALA A 207 2.19 20.16 12.77
N ILE A 208 3.19 19.34 13.08
CA ILE A 208 4.60 19.64 12.75
C ILE A 208 4.81 19.67 11.24
N SER A 209 4.19 18.77 10.48
CA SER A 209 4.33 18.74 9.02
C SER A 209 3.76 20.02 8.38
N GLN A 210 2.59 20.48 8.84
CA GLN A 210 1.95 21.69 8.33
C GLN A 210 2.75 22.97 8.62
N ASP A 211 3.51 23.00 9.72
CA ASP A 211 4.38 24.14 10.07
C ASP A 211 5.55 24.33 9.13
N ILE A 212 5.92 23.25 8.47
CA ILE A 212 7.08 23.19 7.58
C ILE A 212 6.63 23.15 6.11
N GLY A 213 5.32 23.23 5.84
CA GLY A 213 4.77 23.26 4.48
C GLY A 213 4.62 21.88 3.83
N LEU A 214 4.66 20.80 4.62
CA LEU A 214 4.36 19.45 4.14
C LEU A 214 2.91 19.08 4.46
N VAL A 215 2.15 18.67 3.45
CA VAL A 215 0.81 18.10 3.63
C VAL A 215 0.92 16.75 4.35
N PRO A 216 0.37 16.57 5.56
CA PRO A 216 0.41 15.27 6.23
C PRO A 216 -0.63 14.31 5.63
N ILE A 217 -0.16 13.11 5.30
CA ILE A 217 -1.03 11.96 5.09
C ILE A 217 -1.34 11.35 6.46
N VAL A 218 -2.57 11.49 6.92
CA VAL A 218 -3.08 10.88 8.15
C VAL A 218 -3.57 9.47 7.82
N GLU A 219 -2.84 8.46 8.26
CA GLU A 219 -3.13 7.05 7.96
C GLU A 219 -3.66 6.32 9.21
N PRO A 220 -4.96 6.41 9.56
CA PRO A 220 -5.51 5.66 10.70
C PRO A 220 -5.72 4.20 10.30
N LYS A 221 -4.62 3.47 10.13
CA LYS A 221 -4.61 2.09 9.67
C LYS A 221 -5.05 1.15 10.79
N ILE A 222 -5.96 0.26 10.43
CA ILE A 222 -6.40 -0.86 11.26
C ILE A 222 -5.91 -2.13 10.59
N LEU A 223 -5.26 -2.99 11.36
CA LEU A 223 -4.78 -4.28 10.87
C LEU A 223 -5.95 -5.19 10.56
N LEU A 224 -5.78 -6.00 9.52
CA LEU A 224 -6.79 -6.93 9.03
C LEU A 224 -6.56 -8.36 9.55
N ASP A 225 -5.56 -8.55 10.42
CA ASP A 225 -5.21 -9.86 10.94
C ASP A 225 -6.32 -10.39 11.88
N GLY A 226 -6.60 -11.69 11.80
CA GLY A 226 -7.65 -12.37 12.56
C GLY A 226 -8.89 -12.75 11.75
N ASP A 227 -9.87 -13.35 12.45
CA ASP A 227 -11.07 -14.00 11.91
C ASP A 227 -12.36 -13.17 12.09
N HIS A 228 -12.22 -11.92 12.52
CA HIS A 228 -13.32 -11.01 12.84
C HIS A 228 -14.19 -10.67 11.62
N GLY A 229 -15.50 -10.51 11.84
CA GLY A 229 -16.45 -10.09 10.81
C GLY A 229 -16.36 -8.60 10.47
N ILE A 230 -17.02 -8.19 9.37
CA ILE A 230 -17.01 -6.80 8.88
C ILE A 230 -17.61 -5.80 9.87
N ASP A 231 -18.64 -6.20 10.63
CA ASP A 231 -19.24 -5.37 11.68
C ASP A 231 -18.24 -5.01 12.78
N ARG A 232 -17.38 -5.96 13.16
CA ARG A 232 -16.36 -5.71 14.16
C ARG A 232 -15.32 -4.73 13.65
N THR A 233 -14.88 -4.88 12.40
CA THR A 233 -13.98 -3.90 11.75
C THR A 233 -14.60 -2.51 11.74
N PHE A 234 -15.89 -2.42 11.42
CA PHE A 234 -16.61 -1.15 11.38
C PHE A 234 -16.68 -0.47 12.75
N GLU A 235 -17.02 -1.22 13.81
CA GLU A 235 -17.07 -0.70 15.18
C GLU A 235 -15.72 -0.17 15.65
N VAL A 236 -14.65 -0.94 15.42
CA VAL A 236 -13.29 -0.55 15.79
C VAL A 236 -12.88 0.69 15.01
N ALA A 237 -13.08 0.69 13.69
CA ALA A 237 -12.74 1.82 12.84
C ALA A 237 -13.49 3.10 13.21
N GLN A 238 -14.75 2.97 13.60
CA GLN A 238 -15.54 4.09 14.08
C GLN A 238 -14.98 4.74 15.34
N LYS A 239 -14.39 3.96 16.27
CA LYS A 239 -13.75 4.48 17.48
C LYS A 239 -12.40 5.11 17.16
N VAL A 240 -11.55 4.38 16.41
CA VAL A 240 -10.21 4.83 16.03
C VAL A 240 -10.27 6.17 15.29
N TRP A 241 -11.14 6.29 14.29
CA TRP A 241 -11.21 7.52 13.50
C TRP A 241 -11.78 8.69 14.31
N ALA A 242 -12.69 8.43 15.26
CA ALA A 242 -13.17 9.48 16.15
C ALA A 242 -12.04 10.05 17.01
N GLU A 243 -11.20 9.20 17.60
CA GLU A 243 -10.06 9.65 18.39
C GLU A 243 -9.00 10.37 17.56
N VAL A 244 -8.71 9.88 16.34
CA VAL A 244 -7.78 10.56 15.43
C VAL A 244 -8.25 11.97 15.11
N PHE A 245 -9.52 12.17 14.73
CA PHE A 245 -10.02 13.50 14.43
C PHE A 245 -10.18 14.39 15.67
N PHE A 246 -10.48 13.81 16.83
CA PHE A 246 -10.45 14.53 18.10
C PHE A 246 -9.05 15.10 18.35
N TYR A 247 -8.01 14.27 18.29
CA TYR A 247 -6.65 14.72 18.55
C TYR A 247 -6.05 15.62 17.46
N LEU A 248 -6.47 15.46 16.19
CA LEU A 248 -6.15 16.43 15.14
C LEU A 248 -6.68 17.82 15.49
N ALA A 249 -7.93 17.92 15.98
CA ALA A 249 -8.52 19.17 16.41
C ALA A 249 -7.80 19.75 17.65
N GLU A 250 -7.50 18.93 18.66
CA GLU A 250 -6.74 19.36 19.85
C GLU A 250 -5.32 19.88 19.52
N ASN A 251 -4.73 19.40 18.43
CA ASN A 251 -3.43 19.87 17.94
C ASN A 251 -3.52 20.99 16.89
N ASN A 252 -4.70 21.58 16.70
CA ASN A 252 -4.96 22.68 15.76
C ASN A 252 -4.53 22.34 14.31
N VAL A 253 -4.74 21.10 13.88
CA VAL A 253 -4.43 20.67 12.51
C VAL A 253 -5.49 21.22 11.55
N MET A 254 -5.04 21.88 10.48
CA MET A 254 -5.92 22.40 9.43
C MET A 254 -6.37 21.25 8.52
N CYS A 255 -7.65 20.87 8.59
CA CYS A 255 -8.21 19.73 7.85
C CYS A 255 -8.21 19.93 6.32
N GLU A 256 -8.24 21.18 5.84
CA GLU A 256 -8.08 21.55 4.43
C GLU A 256 -6.69 21.15 3.89
N GLY A 257 -5.71 21.07 4.78
CA GLY A 257 -4.32 20.79 4.48
C GLY A 257 -3.90 19.37 4.83
N ILE A 258 -4.82 18.41 4.98
CA ILE A 258 -4.50 17.00 5.20
C ILE A 258 -4.95 16.13 4.02
N LEU A 259 -4.31 14.98 3.91
CA LEU A 259 -4.76 13.85 3.10
C LEU A 259 -5.11 12.71 4.03
N LEU A 260 -6.36 12.24 4.03
CA LEU A 260 -6.71 11.04 4.81
C LEU A 260 -6.27 9.80 4.04
N LYS A 261 -5.81 8.76 4.72
CA LYS A 261 -5.40 7.47 4.17
C LYS A 261 -5.86 6.32 5.11
N PRO A 262 -7.17 5.99 5.19
CA PRO A 262 -7.69 4.91 6.03
C PRO A 262 -7.84 3.57 5.31
N SER A 263 -7.86 2.46 6.06
CA SER A 263 -8.23 1.14 5.54
C SER A 263 -9.70 1.07 5.07
N MET A 264 -10.02 0.20 4.08
CA MET A 264 -11.42 -0.19 3.83
C MET A 264 -11.97 -0.95 5.03
N VAL A 265 -13.29 -0.90 5.20
CA VAL A 265 -13.98 -1.76 6.16
C VAL A 265 -14.19 -3.12 5.50
N THR A 266 -13.32 -4.08 5.80
CA THR A 266 -13.42 -5.47 5.33
C THR A 266 -13.41 -6.42 6.53
N PRO A 267 -13.95 -7.65 6.38
CA PRO A 267 -13.72 -8.69 7.37
C PRO A 267 -12.21 -9.02 7.47
N GLY A 268 -11.82 -9.66 8.57
CA GLY A 268 -10.46 -10.09 8.83
C GLY A 268 -9.94 -11.05 7.76
N ALA A 269 -8.63 -11.13 7.62
CA ALA A 269 -7.96 -11.93 6.59
C ALA A 269 -8.34 -13.41 6.66
N GLU A 270 -8.52 -13.93 7.88
CA GLU A 270 -8.85 -15.32 8.21
C GLU A 270 -10.36 -15.56 8.34
N CYS A 271 -11.18 -14.50 8.22
CA CYS A 271 -12.63 -14.62 8.27
C CYS A 271 -13.13 -15.49 7.11
N LYS A 272 -13.95 -16.49 7.45
CA LYS A 272 -14.53 -17.43 6.48
C LYS A 272 -15.57 -16.75 5.59
N ASP A 273 -16.32 -15.81 6.16
CA ASP A 273 -17.33 -15.06 5.45
C ASP A 273 -16.68 -13.89 4.71
N ARG A 274 -16.62 -14.00 3.39
CA ARG A 274 -16.10 -12.92 2.53
C ARG A 274 -17.21 -11.89 2.29
N ALA A 275 -16.89 -10.63 2.53
CA ALA A 275 -17.80 -9.54 2.18
C ALA A 275 -17.78 -9.28 0.66
N THR A 276 -18.96 -9.01 0.12
CA THR A 276 -19.13 -8.54 -1.27
C THR A 276 -18.58 -7.12 -1.42
N PRO A 277 -18.17 -6.70 -2.64
CA PRO A 277 -17.77 -5.31 -2.91
C PRO A 277 -18.81 -4.29 -2.44
N GLU A 278 -20.09 -4.58 -2.64
CA GLU A 278 -21.21 -3.71 -2.27
C GLU A 278 -21.30 -3.53 -0.75
N GLN A 279 -21.12 -4.60 0.03
CA GLN A 279 -21.06 -4.52 1.49
C GLN A 279 -19.85 -3.70 1.96
N VAL A 280 -18.67 -3.93 1.38
CA VAL A 280 -17.46 -3.16 1.73
C VAL A 280 -17.66 -1.67 1.45
N VAL A 281 -18.29 -1.34 0.32
CA VAL A 281 -18.60 0.03 -0.10
C VAL A 281 -19.57 0.69 0.88
N ASP A 282 -20.69 0.03 1.21
CA ASP A 282 -21.68 0.58 2.14
C ASP A 282 -21.06 0.90 3.50
N TYR A 283 -20.34 -0.05 4.08
CA TYR A 283 -19.69 0.12 5.37
C TYR A 283 -18.61 1.20 5.35
N THR A 284 -17.79 1.24 4.29
CA THR A 284 -16.70 2.22 4.17
C THR A 284 -17.25 3.63 3.96
N LEU A 285 -18.22 3.83 3.06
CA LEU A 285 -18.81 5.15 2.82
C LEU A 285 -19.61 5.64 4.04
N LYS A 286 -20.35 4.75 4.70
CA LYS A 286 -21.06 5.06 5.95
C LYS A 286 -20.10 5.49 7.05
N LEU A 287 -18.93 4.87 7.14
CA LEU A 287 -17.92 5.26 8.12
C LEU A 287 -17.33 6.64 7.79
N LEU A 288 -16.99 6.90 6.52
CA LEU A 288 -16.53 8.21 6.05
C LEU A 288 -17.55 9.30 6.41
N GLN A 289 -18.83 9.08 6.11
CA GLN A 289 -19.92 10.00 6.44
C GLN A 289 -20.09 10.28 7.94
N ARG A 290 -19.82 9.28 8.78
CA ARG A 290 -20.02 9.41 10.24
C ARG A 290 -18.86 10.05 10.97
N ARG A 291 -17.65 10.06 10.40
CA ARG A 291 -16.42 10.42 11.12
C ARG A 291 -15.56 11.47 10.44
N ILE A 292 -15.69 11.65 9.13
CA ILE A 292 -14.82 12.56 8.39
C ILE A 292 -15.53 13.89 8.12
N PRO A 293 -14.97 15.02 8.58
CA PRO A 293 -15.49 16.34 8.24
C PRO A 293 -15.49 16.56 6.71
N PRO A 294 -16.54 17.18 6.13
CA PRO A 294 -16.59 17.48 4.70
C PRO A 294 -15.47 18.41 4.22
N VAL A 295 -14.88 19.19 5.13
CA VAL A 295 -13.77 20.11 4.85
C VAL A 295 -12.49 19.40 4.45
N VAL A 296 -12.31 18.12 4.81
CA VAL A 296 -11.19 17.32 4.33
C VAL A 296 -11.36 17.18 2.82
N PRO A 297 -10.55 17.88 2.01
CA PRO A 297 -10.78 18.05 0.58
C PRO A 297 -10.52 16.75 -0.18
N TRP A 298 -9.92 15.77 0.48
CA TRP A 298 -9.49 14.54 -0.11
C TRP A 298 -9.37 13.39 0.87
N ASN A 299 -10.08 12.31 0.60
CA ASN A 299 -9.90 11.04 1.29
C ASN A 299 -9.17 10.09 0.32
N HIS A 300 -7.84 9.91 0.47
CA HIS A 300 -7.25 8.65 -0.02
C HIS A 300 -7.97 7.61 0.78
N GLY A 301 -8.76 6.75 0.17
CA GLY A 301 -8.84 5.43 0.75
C GLY A 301 -7.43 4.88 0.69
N ASN A 302 -6.85 4.57 1.83
CA ASN A 302 -5.81 3.58 1.87
C ASN A 302 -6.47 2.24 1.60
N PHE A 303 -6.71 2.00 0.34
CA PHE A 303 -7.22 0.73 -0.14
C PHE A 303 -6.06 -0.27 -0.17
N TYR A 304 -5.38 -0.46 0.97
CA TYR A 304 -4.50 -1.61 1.13
C TYR A 304 -5.36 -2.86 1.21
N LEU A 305 -5.38 -3.50 0.06
CA LEU A 305 -5.27 -4.93 -0.09
C LEU A 305 -4.27 -5.51 0.92
N VAL A 306 -4.79 -6.26 1.88
CA VAL A 306 -4.07 -7.47 2.32
C VAL A 306 -3.93 -8.38 1.12
N ASP A 307 -2.77 -9.02 1.02
CA ASP A 307 -2.26 -9.75 -0.14
C ASP A 307 -3.17 -10.87 -0.70
N ASN A 308 -4.24 -11.22 0.00
CA ASN A 308 -5.19 -12.28 -0.37
C ASN A 308 -6.42 -11.78 -1.15
N GLN A 309 -6.56 -10.47 -1.43
CA GLN A 309 -7.72 -9.90 -2.14
C GLN A 309 -7.38 -9.07 -3.40
N LYS A 310 -6.25 -9.34 -4.07
CA LYS A 310 -5.62 -8.48 -5.10
C LYS A 310 -6.52 -7.97 -6.25
N LEU A 311 -7.59 -8.67 -6.62
CA LEU A 311 -8.57 -8.18 -7.60
C LEU A 311 -9.64 -7.26 -6.98
N ASN A 312 -9.99 -7.45 -5.71
CA ASN A 312 -11.15 -6.81 -5.09
C ASN A 312 -10.97 -5.31 -4.83
N ALA A 313 -9.76 -4.80 -4.52
CA ALA A 313 -9.63 -3.36 -4.24
C ALA A 313 -9.90 -2.46 -5.45
N THR A 314 -9.62 -2.94 -6.66
CA THR A 314 -9.94 -2.18 -7.88
C THR A 314 -11.46 -2.14 -8.06
N PHE A 315 -12.16 -3.26 -7.82
CA PHE A 315 -13.62 -3.33 -7.83
C PHE A 315 -14.27 -2.51 -6.72
N ASN A 316 -13.79 -2.59 -5.49
CA ASN A 316 -14.31 -1.83 -4.35
C ASN A 316 -14.11 -0.32 -4.58
N LEU A 317 -12.93 0.11 -5.07
CA LEU A 317 -12.67 1.50 -5.44
C LEU A 317 -13.64 1.98 -6.53
N ASN A 318 -13.85 1.16 -7.56
CA ASN A 318 -14.81 1.46 -8.61
C ASN A 318 -16.23 1.60 -8.06
N ALA A 319 -16.69 0.63 -7.26
CA ALA A 319 -18.01 0.61 -6.67
C ALA A 319 -18.24 1.79 -5.70
N MET A 320 -17.22 2.21 -4.95
CA MET A 320 -17.29 3.42 -4.12
C MET A 320 -17.49 4.66 -4.97
N ASN A 321 -16.74 4.82 -6.06
CA ASN A 321 -16.87 5.97 -6.95
C ASN A 321 -18.16 5.98 -7.75
N GLN A 322 -18.72 4.80 -8.08
CA GLN A 322 -20.03 4.67 -8.72
C GLN A 322 -21.19 4.99 -7.77
N SER A 323 -20.98 4.85 -6.46
CA SER A 323 -21.98 5.18 -5.43
C SER A 323 -22.00 6.69 -5.14
N PRO A 324 -23.16 7.27 -4.76
CA PRO A 324 -23.23 8.66 -4.33
C PRO A 324 -22.35 8.91 -3.10
N ASN A 325 -21.31 9.74 -3.25
CA ASN A 325 -20.43 10.15 -2.17
C ASN A 325 -20.04 11.63 -2.35
N PRO A 326 -19.78 12.38 -1.25
CA PRO A 326 -19.35 13.78 -1.34
C PRO A 326 -17.83 13.93 -1.52
N TRP A 327 -17.06 12.84 -1.45
CA TRP A 327 -15.59 12.86 -1.57
C TRP A 327 -15.12 12.20 -2.85
N HIS A 328 -14.13 12.80 -3.51
CA HIS A 328 -13.38 12.05 -4.52
C HIS A 328 -12.54 10.97 -3.83
N VAL A 329 -12.78 9.71 -4.20
CA VAL A 329 -12.13 8.54 -3.61
C VAL A 329 -11.09 8.00 -4.58
N SER A 330 -9.82 8.04 -4.20
CA SER A 330 -8.70 7.54 -5.03
C SER A 330 -7.77 6.65 -4.21
N PHE A 331 -6.60 6.28 -4.76
CA PHE A 331 -5.71 5.26 -4.25
C PHE A 331 -4.37 5.83 -3.76
N SER A 332 -3.70 5.08 -2.88
CA SER A 332 -2.30 5.27 -2.48
C SER A 332 -1.64 3.89 -2.35
N TYR A 333 -1.06 3.37 -3.44
CA TYR A 333 -0.72 1.95 -3.55
C TYR A 333 0.76 1.66 -3.71
N ALA A 334 1.22 0.65 -2.97
CA ALA A 334 2.52 0.01 -3.16
C ALA A 334 2.36 -1.29 -3.97
N ARG A 335 2.18 -2.43 -3.28
CA ARG A 335 2.13 -3.79 -3.84
C ARG A 335 1.16 -3.91 -5.03
N ALA A 336 -0.01 -3.28 -4.96
CA ALA A 336 -1.03 -3.37 -6.01
C ALA A 336 -0.60 -2.79 -7.36
N LEU A 337 0.21 -1.72 -7.35
CA LEU A 337 0.80 -1.14 -8.57
C LEU A 337 2.11 -1.85 -8.95
N GLN A 338 2.91 -2.19 -7.95
CA GLN A 338 4.31 -2.53 -8.15
C GLN A 338 4.59 -4.03 -8.34
N ASN A 339 3.73 -4.94 -7.86
CA ASN A 339 4.07 -6.38 -7.85
C ASN A 339 4.21 -6.97 -9.26
N THR A 340 3.33 -6.63 -10.19
CA THR A 340 3.45 -7.10 -11.58
C THR A 340 4.70 -6.53 -12.23
N CYS A 341 4.92 -5.22 -12.07
CA CYS A 341 6.11 -4.50 -12.55
C CYS A 341 7.42 -5.15 -12.06
N LEU A 342 7.54 -5.39 -10.75
CA LEU A 342 8.72 -6.01 -10.13
C LEU A 342 8.98 -7.43 -10.66
N LYS A 343 7.93 -8.25 -10.81
CA LYS A 343 8.04 -9.60 -11.36
C LYS A 343 8.44 -9.61 -12.84
N THR A 344 7.88 -8.69 -13.62
CA THR A 344 8.21 -8.55 -15.05
C THR A 344 9.64 -8.06 -15.24
N TRP A 345 10.13 -7.17 -14.37
CA TRP A 345 11.50 -6.69 -14.43
C TRP A 345 12.50 -7.81 -14.13
N GLY A 346 12.32 -8.52 -13.01
CA GLY A 346 13.20 -9.62 -12.61
C GLY A 346 14.67 -9.23 -12.38
N GLY A 347 14.97 -7.92 -12.25
CA GLY A 347 16.33 -7.41 -12.14
C GLY A 347 17.09 -7.30 -13.47
N VAL A 348 16.43 -7.58 -14.59
CA VAL A 348 17.06 -7.68 -15.92
C VAL A 348 16.88 -6.33 -16.65
N PRO A 349 17.96 -5.63 -17.05
CA PRO A 349 17.89 -4.33 -17.72
C PRO A 349 17.05 -4.33 -19.01
N GLU A 350 17.07 -5.43 -19.76
CA GLU A 350 16.32 -5.60 -21.01
C GLU A 350 14.79 -5.59 -20.78
N ASN A 351 14.35 -5.94 -19.57
CA ASN A 351 12.93 -6.00 -19.21
C ASN A 351 12.37 -4.67 -18.71
N VAL A 352 13.17 -3.60 -18.62
CA VAL A 352 12.73 -2.30 -18.08
C VAL A 352 11.48 -1.79 -18.78
N LYS A 353 11.45 -1.80 -20.12
CA LYS A 353 10.30 -1.34 -20.89
C LYS A 353 9.04 -2.16 -20.60
N ALA A 354 9.15 -3.49 -20.63
CA ALA A 354 8.02 -4.38 -20.35
C ALA A 354 7.49 -4.20 -18.92
N ALA A 355 8.37 -3.96 -17.96
CA ALA A 355 8.00 -3.69 -16.57
C ALA A 355 7.32 -2.34 -16.38
N GLN A 356 7.79 -1.30 -17.09
CA GLN A 356 7.16 0.03 -17.11
C GLN A 356 5.77 -0.04 -17.77
N ASP A 357 5.62 -0.75 -18.89
CA ASP A 357 4.32 -0.96 -19.53
C ASP A 357 3.35 -1.67 -18.58
N ALA A 358 3.82 -2.68 -17.84
CA ALA A 358 3.01 -3.35 -16.82
C ALA A 358 2.59 -2.41 -15.67
N LEU A 359 3.46 -1.50 -15.24
CA LEU A 359 3.13 -0.47 -14.25
C LEU A 359 2.04 0.48 -14.78
N LEU A 360 2.20 0.97 -16.02
CA LEU A 360 1.24 1.88 -16.65
C LEU A 360 -0.12 1.21 -16.87
N ILE A 361 -0.16 -0.06 -17.28
CA ILE A 361 -1.40 -0.84 -17.39
C ILE A 361 -2.13 -0.88 -16.05
N ARG A 362 -1.39 -1.10 -14.95
CA ARG A 362 -1.99 -1.09 -13.61
C ARG A 362 -2.48 0.30 -13.23
N ALA A 363 -1.67 1.34 -13.43
CA ALA A 363 -2.05 2.72 -13.11
C ALA A 363 -3.28 3.19 -13.91
N LYS A 364 -3.37 2.82 -15.20
CA LYS A 364 -4.52 3.07 -16.06
C LYS A 364 -5.77 2.27 -15.66
N GLY A 365 -5.60 1.02 -15.26
CA GLY A 365 -6.71 0.22 -14.72
C GLY A 365 -7.32 0.88 -13.48
N GLN A 366 -6.46 1.40 -12.59
CA GLN A 366 -6.89 2.11 -11.38
C GLN A 366 -7.59 3.42 -11.67
N LEU A 367 -7.07 4.16 -12.66
CA LEU A 367 -7.69 5.37 -13.17
C LEU A 367 -9.14 5.13 -13.63
N SER A 368 -9.34 4.08 -14.41
CA SER A 368 -10.66 3.72 -14.97
C SER A 368 -11.70 3.60 -13.84
N CYS A 369 -11.31 3.00 -12.72
CA CYS A 369 -12.13 2.84 -11.53
C CYS A 369 -12.35 4.14 -10.73
N SER A 370 -11.39 5.06 -10.75
CA SER A 370 -11.50 6.37 -10.08
C SER A 370 -12.43 7.34 -10.81
N LEU A 371 -12.55 7.22 -12.15
CA LEU A 371 -13.34 8.12 -13.00
C LEU A 371 -14.79 7.66 -13.25
N ARG A 372 -15.31 6.70 -12.47
CA ARG A 372 -16.65 6.10 -12.69
C ARG A 372 -16.80 5.40 -14.06
N ALA A 373 -15.71 5.03 -14.72
CA ALA A 373 -15.76 4.25 -15.95
C ALA A 373 -15.81 2.74 -15.63
N THR A 374 -16.60 1.98 -16.38
CA THR A 374 -16.68 0.52 -16.21
C THR A 374 -15.35 -0.14 -16.55
N TRP A 375 -14.70 -0.76 -15.56
CA TRP A 375 -13.54 -1.63 -15.79
C TRP A 375 -13.99 -3.09 -15.94
N SER A 376 -13.52 -3.78 -16.98
CA SER A 376 -13.78 -5.20 -17.23
C SER A 376 -12.46 -5.96 -17.42
N PRO A 377 -12.24 -7.10 -16.75
CA PRO A 377 -11.07 -7.93 -17.00
C PRO A 377 -11.23 -8.61 -18.37
N GLY A 378 -10.59 -8.08 -19.43
CA GLY A 378 -10.66 -8.68 -20.77
C GLY A 378 -10.28 -7.78 -21.95
N ASN A 379 -10.30 -6.45 -21.79
CA ASN A 379 -10.04 -5.53 -22.91
C ASN A 379 -8.54 -5.29 -23.21
N ASN A 380 -7.76 -6.37 -23.28
CA ASN A 380 -6.40 -6.40 -23.85
C ASN A 380 -6.30 -7.41 -25.01
N CYS A 381 -7.35 -7.54 -25.82
CA CYS A 381 -7.22 -8.12 -27.14
C CYS A 381 -7.54 -7.05 -28.17
N SER A 382 -6.50 -6.60 -28.86
CA SER A 382 -6.62 -5.91 -30.13
C SER A 382 -7.45 -6.79 -31.09
N THR A 383 -8.74 -6.51 -31.19
CA THR A 383 -9.49 -6.81 -32.40
C THR A 383 -9.84 -5.48 -33.05
N TYR A 384 -9.02 -5.13 -34.05
CA TYR A 384 -9.42 -4.24 -35.11
C TYR A 384 -10.68 -4.81 -35.77
N GLN A 385 -11.78 -4.08 -35.72
CA GLN A 385 -12.79 -4.08 -36.78
C GLN A 385 -13.61 -2.79 -36.70
N GLY A 386 -13.57 -2.00 -37.78
CA GLY A 386 -14.37 -0.78 -37.97
C GLY A 386 -13.65 0.50 -37.55
N GLY A 387 -12.89 1.08 -38.47
CA GLY A 387 -12.08 2.27 -38.21
C GLY A 387 -12.88 3.51 -37.83
N VAL A 388 -12.55 4.09 -36.68
CA VAL A 388 -12.65 5.53 -36.40
C VAL A 388 -11.49 5.91 -35.47
N LYS A 389 -10.64 6.85 -35.92
CA LYS A 389 -9.66 7.55 -35.08
C LYS A 389 -10.44 8.37 -34.03
N VAL A 390 -10.24 8.10 -32.74
CA VAL A 390 -10.71 9.04 -31.71
C VAL A 390 -9.53 9.94 -31.33
N CYS A 391 -9.53 11.12 -31.95
CA CYS A 391 -8.85 12.30 -31.42
C CYS A 391 -9.51 12.71 -30.10
N VAL A 392 -8.67 13.07 -29.14
CA VAL A 392 -9.04 13.81 -27.93
C VAL A 392 -9.72 15.12 -28.37
N HIS A 393 -11.02 15.30 -28.07
CA HIS A 393 -11.69 16.57 -27.74
C HIS A 393 -13.15 16.32 -27.31
N SER A 394 -13.54 17.02 -26.24
CA SER A 394 -14.90 17.30 -25.71
C SER A 394 -16.13 16.84 -26.51
N THR A 395 -17.00 16.02 -25.88
CA THR A 395 -18.44 16.30 -25.64
C THR A 395 -19.15 15.14 -24.93
N LEU A 396 -19.98 15.48 -23.93
CA LEU A 396 -21.02 14.60 -23.38
C LEU A 396 -21.99 14.20 -24.49
N THR A 397 -22.24 12.90 -24.67
CA THR A 397 -23.54 12.37 -25.11
C THR A 397 -23.64 10.88 -24.79
N ARG A 398 -24.74 10.46 -24.15
CA ARG A 398 -25.16 9.06 -24.08
C ARG A 398 -25.62 8.60 -25.48
N PRO A 399 -25.41 7.32 -25.82
CA PRO A 399 -26.42 6.62 -26.62
C PRO A 399 -26.92 5.36 -25.90
N HIS A 400 -28.25 5.19 -26.00
CA HIS A 400 -28.99 4.00 -25.60
C HIS A 400 -28.70 2.81 -26.53
N GLY A 401 -28.78 1.61 -25.95
CA GLY A 401 -29.33 0.42 -26.62
C GLY A 401 -28.34 -0.46 -27.36
N VAL A 402 -27.75 -1.44 -26.65
CA VAL A 402 -28.10 -2.88 -26.73
C VAL A 402 -27.64 -3.52 -25.40
N ARG A 403 -28.58 -4.03 -24.59
CA ARG A 403 -28.25 -4.83 -23.40
C ARG A 403 -27.99 -6.27 -23.84
N PHE A 404 -26.77 -6.78 -23.66
CA PHE A 404 -26.59 -8.21 -23.43
C PHE A 404 -26.83 -8.45 -21.93
N HIS A 405 -27.98 -9.02 -21.60
CA HIS A 405 -28.29 -9.48 -20.25
C HIS A 405 -27.44 -10.72 -19.94
N TRP A 406 -26.55 -10.64 -18.96
CA TRP A 406 -25.94 -11.79 -18.31
C TRP A 406 -26.51 -11.86 -16.89
N GLU A 407 -27.74 -12.36 -16.76
CA GLU A 407 -28.48 -12.40 -15.49
C GLU A 407 -28.69 -13.81 -14.93
N ASP A 408 -28.06 -14.84 -15.50
CA ASP A 408 -28.20 -16.20 -14.98
C ASP A 408 -26.91 -16.68 -14.30
N VAL A 409 -26.88 -16.51 -12.98
CA VAL A 409 -25.81 -16.99 -12.10
C VAL A 409 -25.67 -18.52 -12.20
N GLU A 410 -26.77 -19.26 -12.42
CA GLU A 410 -26.71 -20.72 -12.59
C GLU A 410 -25.98 -21.12 -13.87
N THR A 411 -26.09 -20.31 -14.93
CA THR A 411 -25.34 -20.52 -16.17
C THR A 411 -23.84 -20.24 -15.97
N ILE A 412 -23.48 -19.24 -15.17
CA ILE A 412 -22.07 -18.95 -14.84
C ILE A 412 -21.49 -20.07 -13.98
N ASP A 413 -22.20 -20.51 -12.95
CA ASP A 413 -21.77 -21.60 -12.09
C ASP A 413 -21.66 -22.92 -12.85
N ARG A 414 -22.57 -23.18 -13.81
CA ARG A 414 -22.47 -24.34 -14.70
C ARG A 414 -21.25 -24.24 -15.62
N LEU A 415 -20.94 -23.07 -16.17
CA LEU A 415 -19.74 -22.87 -17.01
C LEU A 415 -18.43 -22.98 -16.21
N VAL A 416 -18.42 -22.52 -14.96
CA VAL A 416 -17.29 -22.68 -14.04
C VAL A 416 -17.14 -24.16 -13.68
N ALA A 417 -18.22 -24.85 -13.33
CA ALA A 417 -18.20 -26.28 -13.02
C ALA A 417 -17.74 -27.12 -14.22
N ASP A 418 -18.19 -26.81 -15.44
CA ASP A 418 -17.75 -27.48 -16.66
C ASP A 418 -16.27 -27.18 -16.98
N GLY A 419 -15.81 -25.95 -16.68
CA GLY A 419 -14.42 -25.53 -16.79
C GLY A 419 -13.51 -26.26 -15.80
N GLU A 420 -13.94 -26.39 -14.54
CA GLU A 420 -13.23 -27.10 -13.48
C GLU A 420 -13.23 -28.61 -13.69
N ALA A 421 -14.35 -29.19 -14.14
CA ALA A 421 -14.44 -30.60 -14.51
C ALA A 421 -13.54 -30.92 -15.69
N SER A 422 -13.48 -30.04 -16.69
CA SER A 422 -12.53 -30.14 -17.79
C SER A 422 -11.09 -30.04 -17.26
N TYR A 423 -10.75 -29.01 -16.49
CA TYR A 423 -9.42 -28.85 -15.90
C TYR A 423 -8.99 -30.08 -15.09
N ASN A 424 -9.87 -30.62 -14.25
CA ASN A 424 -9.58 -31.80 -13.43
C ASN A 424 -9.43 -33.09 -14.26
N LYS A 425 -10.09 -33.18 -15.42
CA LYS A 425 -9.90 -34.28 -16.38
C LYS A 425 -8.55 -34.21 -17.11
N TRP A 426 -7.98 -33.00 -17.25
CA TRP A 426 -6.76 -32.74 -18.02
C TRP A 426 -5.51 -32.50 -17.17
N ARG A 427 -5.65 -32.24 -15.86
CA ARG A 427 -4.52 -32.02 -14.94
C ARG A 427 -3.70 -33.30 -14.72
N HIS A 428 -2.39 -33.14 -14.60
CA HIS A 428 -1.48 -34.24 -14.28
C HIS A 428 -1.70 -34.69 -12.82
N PRO A 429 -1.64 -36.00 -12.50
CA PRO A 429 -1.84 -36.49 -11.13
C PRO A 429 -0.75 -36.05 -10.15
N ASP A 430 0.41 -35.63 -10.65
CA ASP A 430 1.45 -34.96 -9.86
C ASP A 430 1.22 -33.43 -9.86
N PRO A 431 0.93 -32.81 -8.70
CA PRO A 431 0.57 -31.38 -8.61
C PRO A 431 1.74 -30.43 -8.86
N TYR A 432 2.99 -30.91 -8.95
CA TYR A 432 4.18 -30.08 -9.15
C TYR A 432 4.61 -29.97 -10.62
N ILE A 433 3.95 -30.68 -11.53
CA ILE A 433 4.24 -30.63 -12.96
C ILE A 433 3.25 -29.68 -13.66
N VAL A 434 3.76 -28.55 -14.14
CA VAL A 434 2.97 -27.54 -14.84
C VAL A 434 2.50 -28.03 -16.23
N PRO A 435 1.32 -27.61 -16.73
CA PRO A 435 0.70 -28.17 -17.94
C PRO A 435 1.53 -28.10 -19.23
N TRP A 436 2.51 -27.19 -19.30
CA TRP A 436 3.40 -26.98 -20.44
C TRP A 436 4.77 -27.65 -20.30
N ALA A 437 5.04 -28.31 -19.17
CA ALA A 437 6.26 -29.11 -19.01
C ALA A 437 6.18 -30.40 -19.86
N PRO A 438 7.31 -30.93 -20.37
CA PRO A 438 7.32 -32.22 -21.06
C PRO A 438 6.70 -33.31 -20.16
N GLY A 439 5.62 -33.95 -20.63
CA GLY A 439 4.84 -34.93 -19.85
C GLY A 439 3.68 -34.37 -19.00
N GLY A 440 3.50 -33.05 -18.93
CA GLY A 440 2.60 -32.36 -18.01
C GLY A 440 1.13 -32.24 -18.39
N SER A 441 0.69 -32.69 -19.57
CA SER A 441 -0.74 -32.75 -19.90
C SER A 441 -1.07 -33.92 -20.83
N LYS A 442 -2.32 -34.39 -20.79
CA LYS A 442 -2.83 -35.49 -21.64
C LYS A 442 -2.71 -35.20 -23.14
N PHE A 443 -2.58 -33.92 -23.52
CA PHE A 443 -2.30 -33.47 -24.89
C PHE A 443 -0.98 -34.04 -25.44
N ASN A 444 0.02 -34.24 -24.58
CA ASN A 444 1.30 -34.84 -24.97
C ASN A 444 1.30 -36.38 -24.95
N ARG A 445 0.18 -37.04 -24.60
CA ARG A 445 0.03 -38.51 -24.68
C ARG A 445 -0.78 -38.99 -25.88
N ASN A 446 -1.48 -38.10 -26.59
CA ASN A 446 -2.26 -38.44 -27.78
C ASN A 446 -2.03 -37.40 -28.88
N GLN A 447 -0.89 -37.49 -29.57
CA GLN A 447 -0.83 -36.98 -30.94
C GLN A 447 -1.60 -37.95 -31.84
N TYR A 448 -2.64 -37.44 -32.49
CA TYR A 448 -3.38 -38.16 -33.52
C TYR A 448 -2.40 -38.62 -34.61
N ARG A 449 -2.22 -39.94 -34.71
CA ARG A 449 -1.42 -40.58 -35.76
C ARG A 449 -2.19 -40.45 -37.08
N GLN A 450 -1.91 -39.43 -37.88
CA GLN A 450 -2.36 -39.42 -39.27
C GLN A 450 -1.52 -40.41 -40.08
N LYS A 451 -2.20 -41.36 -40.73
CA LYS A 451 -1.61 -42.28 -41.71
C LYS A 451 -1.09 -41.44 -42.89
N GLY A 452 0.22 -41.39 -43.11
CA GLY A 452 0.73 -40.96 -44.42
C GLY A 452 2.14 -40.37 -44.45
N ASP A 453 2.61 -39.71 -43.39
CA ASP A 453 3.85 -38.93 -43.51
C ASP A 453 5.08 -39.70 -43.03
N LYS A 454 5.88 -40.13 -44.00
CA LYS A 454 7.30 -40.45 -43.80
C LYS A 454 8.07 -39.14 -43.83
N PHE A 455 8.68 -38.67 -42.74
CA PHE A 455 9.94 -37.90 -42.82
C PHE A 455 10.68 -37.78 -41.46
N ALA A 456 12.00 -37.96 -41.57
CA ALA A 456 13.14 -37.47 -40.78
C ALA A 456 13.05 -37.36 -39.24
N GLY A 457 14.02 -38.01 -38.58
CA GLY A 457 14.18 -38.14 -37.12
C GLY A 457 13.96 -36.86 -36.32
N SER A 458 13.38 -37.05 -35.14
CA SER A 458 12.87 -35.98 -34.28
C SER A 458 13.99 -35.04 -33.80
N GLN A 459 13.65 -33.77 -33.55
CA GLN A 459 14.57 -32.82 -32.91
C GLN A 459 15.08 -33.32 -31.54
N ALA A 460 14.32 -34.18 -30.86
CA ALA A 460 14.73 -34.84 -29.63
C ALA A 460 15.86 -35.85 -29.85
N ASP A 461 15.86 -36.59 -30.97
CA ASP A 461 16.95 -37.52 -31.31
C ASP A 461 18.25 -36.78 -31.69
N ARG A 462 18.13 -35.58 -32.30
CA ARG A 462 19.28 -34.68 -32.52
C ARG A 462 19.81 -34.12 -31.21
N ALA A 463 18.95 -33.61 -30.35
CA ALA A 463 19.35 -33.08 -29.04
C ALA A 463 20.01 -34.16 -28.16
N LEU A 464 19.48 -35.40 -28.18
CA LEU A 464 20.06 -36.51 -27.42
C LEU A 464 21.42 -36.94 -28.00
N LYS A 465 21.59 -36.92 -29.32
CA LYS A 465 22.89 -37.15 -29.96
C LYS A 465 23.90 -36.06 -29.61
N GLU A 466 23.52 -34.79 -29.71
CA GLU A 466 24.37 -33.64 -29.38
C GLU A 466 24.77 -33.65 -27.90
N GLU A 467 23.87 -34.00 -26.98
CA GLU A 467 24.19 -34.15 -25.55
C GLU A 467 25.13 -35.33 -25.30
N THR A 468 24.97 -36.44 -26.03
CA THR A 468 25.85 -37.62 -25.93
C THR A 468 27.25 -37.31 -26.48
N GLU A 469 27.34 -36.53 -27.57
CA GLU A 469 28.60 -36.08 -28.16
C GLU A 469 29.33 -35.08 -27.25
N ALA A 470 28.60 -34.13 -26.66
CA ALA A 470 29.15 -33.18 -25.70
C ALA A 470 29.72 -33.87 -24.45
N LYS A 471 29.04 -34.92 -23.94
CA LYS A 471 29.55 -35.73 -22.82
C LYS A 471 30.82 -36.49 -23.17
N LYS A 472 30.91 -37.05 -24.39
CA LYS A 472 32.14 -37.73 -24.87
C LYS A 472 33.31 -36.77 -25.00
N ILE A 473 33.09 -35.57 -25.55
CA ILE A 473 34.11 -34.54 -25.69
C ILE A 473 34.60 -34.07 -24.31
N ALA A 474 33.67 -33.89 -23.34
CA ALA A 474 34.03 -33.53 -21.98
C ALA A 474 34.88 -34.62 -21.27
N GLU A 475 34.56 -35.90 -21.47
CA GLU A 475 35.38 -37.01 -20.95
C GLU A 475 36.77 -37.06 -21.60
N GLN A 476 36.87 -36.79 -22.90
CA GLN A 476 38.15 -36.78 -23.62
C GLN A 476 39.04 -35.63 -23.13
N LEU A 477 38.50 -34.42 -22.99
CA LEU A 477 39.22 -33.27 -22.44
C LEU A 477 39.66 -33.49 -20.99
N ASN A 478 38.90 -34.25 -20.20
CA ASN A 478 39.29 -34.58 -18.83
C ASN A 478 40.42 -35.62 -18.79
N LYS A 479 40.42 -36.60 -19.70
CA LYS A 479 41.52 -37.58 -19.85
C LYS A 479 42.82 -36.92 -20.32
N GLU A 480 42.74 -35.95 -21.23
CA GLU A 480 43.92 -35.18 -21.69
C GLU A 480 44.52 -34.32 -20.57
N LYS A 481 43.69 -33.66 -19.75
CA LYS A 481 44.17 -32.90 -18.57
C LYS A 481 44.87 -33.78 -17.54
N ILE A 482 44.40 -35.01 -17.32
CA ILE A 482 45.04 -35.97 -16.41
C ILE A 482 46.38 -36.47 -17.00
N SER A 483 46.45 -36.65 -18.33
CA SER A 483 47.70 -37.03 -19.01
C SER A 483 48.77 -35.94 -18.93
N ASP A 484 48.40 -34.67 -19.13
CA ASP A 484 49.32 -33.54 -19.04
C ASP A 484 49.79 -33.26 -17.60
N GLY A 485 48.93 -33.50 -16.61
CA GLY A 485 49.31 -33.47 -15.19
C GLY A 485 50.39 -34.50 -14.86
N ASN A 486 50.20 -35.75 -15.31
CA ASN A 486 51.17 -36.84 -15.09
C ASN A 486 52.48 -36.64 -15.86
N LYS A 487 52.47 -35.99 -17.04
CA LYS A 487 53.69 -35.63 -17.77
C LYS A 487 54.48 -34.52 -17.08
N LYS A 488 53.80 -33.50 -16.53
CA LYS A 488 54.46 -32.44 -15.75
C LYS A 488 55.10 -32.99 -14.49
N GLU A 489 54.43 -33.92 -13.79
CA GLU A 489 54.97 -34.52 -12.55
C GLU A 489 56.16 -35.48 -12.79
N ARG A 490 56.20 -36.16 -13.95
CA ARG A 490 57.38 -36.93 -14.37
C ARG A 490 58.56 -36.04 -14.77
N ALA A 491 58.30 -34.89 -15.39
CA ALA A 491 59.36 -33.95 -15.78
C ALA A 491 60.05 -33.33 -14.55
N THR A 492 59.31 -33.00 -13.48
CA THR A 492 59.87 -32.51 -12.21
C THR A 492 60.66 -33.58 -11.46
N LYS A 493 60.20 -34.84 -11.44
CA LYS A 493 60.94 -35.94 -10.79
C LYS A 493 62.20 -36.36 -11.56
N SER A 494 62.27 -36.10 -12.87
CA SER A 494 63.49 -36.34 -13.67
C SER A 494 64.53 -35.22 -13.52
N SER A 495 64.13 -33.96 -13.27
CA SER A 495 65.07 -32.86 -13.00
C SER A 495 65.70 -32.93 -11.60
N GLU A 496 65.03 -33.58 -10.64
CA GLU A 496 65.56 -33.78 -9.28
C GLU A 496 66.54 -34.97 -9.15
N ARG A 497 66.70 -35.80 -10.19
CA ARG A 497 67.65 -36.94 -10.21
C ARG A 497 68.93 -36.67 -10.99
N LEU A 498 69.14 -35.47 -11.53
CA LEU A 498 70.30 -35.08 -12.34
C LEU A 498 71.07 -33.86 -11.80
N ASN A 499 70.88 -33.52 -10.52
CA ASN A 499 71.71 -32.56 -9.78
C ASN A 499 72.31 -33.20 -8.53
#